data_AF-A0A662WJD6-F1
#
_entry.id   AF-A0A662WJD6-F1
#
_cell.length_a   1.000
_cell.length_b   1.000
_cell.length_c   1.000
_cell.angle_alpha   90.00
_cell.angle_beta   90.00
_cell.angle_gamma   90.00
#
_symmetry.space_group_name_H-M   'P 1'
#
loop_
_entity.id
_entity.type
_entity.pdbx_description
1 polymer ?
#
loop_
_entity_poly.entity_id
_entity_poly.type
_entity_poly.pdbx_seq_one_letter_code
_entity_poly.pdbx_strand_id
1 'polypeptide(L)'
;MTRIIIGIFLAVLFGLTYINVEYVSYQGINGGVGMISITTVFNGLVSFNGVLPIAFGERAAYYRERASQTYSALWYFVGSTIAEIPYVFFGCLLFTVIFYPMVGFTGFATGVLYWINVSLWVLTLTYMGQLFIYALPSVELAAIFGVLVNSTFFQFMGFNPPANAIPAGYQWLYTITPQKYSLSILMALVFSDCPNEPTWDSDLQQYVNVGPELGCQPVTDLPVTMDHTTVKGYVESVFKTKHDEIWSNFGYVFLFLGILRLMALLSLRYINHQKR
;
A
#
# COMPACT_ATOMS: atom_id res chain seq x y z
N MET A 1 -8.61 -18.51 -4.32
CA MET A 1 -7.49 -19.38 -3.91
C MET A 1 -6.14 -18.93 -4.48
N THR A 2 -6.02 -18.69 -5.79
CA THR A 2 -4.75 -18.30 -6.44
C THR A 2 -4.11 -17.05 -5.84
N ARG A 3 -4.88 -16.01 -5.49
CA ARG A 3 -4.36 -14.79 -4.85
C ARG A 3 -3.70 -15.06 -3.50
N ILE A 4 -4.27 -15.94 -2.68
CA ILE A 4 -3.74 -16.28 -1.34
C ILE A 4 -2.42 -17.06 -1.48
N ILE A 5 -2.37 -18.03 -2.39
CA ILE A 5 -1.16 -18.83 -2.62
C ILE A 5 0.00 -17.94 -3.09
N ILE A 6 -0.26 -17.03 -4.04
CA ILE A 6 0.75 -16.07 -4.50
C ILE A 6 1.17 -15.14 -3.36
N GLY A 7 0.23 -14.66 -2.53
CA GLY A 7 0.55 -13.85 -1.35
C GLY A 7 1.50 -14.56 -0.38
N ILE A 8 1.24 -15.83 -0.04
CA ILE A 8 2.12 -16.63 0.82
C ILE A 8 3.49 -16.81 0.19
N PHE A 9 3.55 -17.12 -1.10
CA PHE A 9 4.81 -17.25 -1.83
C PHE A 9 5.62 -15.95 -1.79
N LEU A 10 4.99 -14.79 -2.03
CA LEU A 10 5.63 -13.48 -1.95
C LEU A 10 6.10 -13.17 -0.51
N ALA A 11 5.31 -13.51 0.51
CA ALA A 11 5.70 -13.34 1.91
C ALA A 11 7.01 -14.06 2.23
N VAL A 12 7.11 -15.34 1.82
CA VAL A 12 8.31 -16.15 2.04
C VAL A 12 9.47 -15.64 1.20
N LEU A 13 9.25 -15.33 -0.09
CA LEU A 13 10.29 -14.84 -1.00
C LEU A 13 10.94 -13.56 -0.48
N PHE A 14 10.13 -12.54 -0.16
CA PHE A 14 10.66 -11.28 0.37
C PHE A 14 11.17 -11.44 1.81
N GLY A 15 10.50 -12.25 2.64
CA GLY A 15 10.95 -12.53 4.00
C GLY A 15 12.35 -13.16 4.05
N LEU A 16 12.65 -14.10 3.16
CA LEU A 16 13.97 -14.73 3.05
C LEU A 16 15.04 -13.76 2.54
N THR A 17 14.67 -12.85 1.63
CA THR A 17 15.61 -11.90 1.03
C THR A 17 16.10 -10.85 2.04
N TYR A 18 15.26 -10.51 3.01
CA TYR A 18 15.53 -9.49 4.02
C TYR A 18 15.68 -10.07 5.43
N ILE A 19 16.08 -11.33 5.54
CA ILE A 19 16.33 -11.96 6.83
C ILE A 19 17.56 -11.33 7.51
N ASN A 20 17.45 -11.01 8.80
CA ASN A 20 18.52 -10.42 9.61
C ASN A 20 19.14 -9.13 9.04
N VAL A 21 18.33 -8.29 8.39
CA VAL A 21 18.81 -6.98 7.91
C VAL A 21 18.92 -6.00 9.09
N GLU A 22 20.06 -5.33 9.18
CA GLU A 22 20.28 -4.28 10.16
C GLU A 22 19.78 -2.93 9.64
N TYR A 23 18.61 -2.51 10.13
CA TYR A 23 17.92 -1.28 9.72
C TYR A 23 18.48 0.01 10.33
N VAL A 24 19.65 0.00 10.97
CA VAL A 24 20.31 1.24 11.42
C VAL A 24 21.32 1.78 10.41
N SER A 25 21.83 0.93 9.51
CA SER A 25 22.75 1.36 8.46
C SER A 25 22.02 2.12 7.35
N TYR A 26 22.69 3.09 6.72
CA TYR A 26 22.13 3.84 5.58
C TYR A 26 21.63 2.91 4.47
N GLN A 27 22.38 1.86 4.14
CA GLN A 27 21.97 0.86 3.16
C GLN A 27 20.79 0.00 3.66
N GLY A 28 20.82 -0.39 4.94
CA GLY A 28 19.75 -1.18 5.56
C GLY A 28 18.41 -0.46 5.60
N ILE A 29 18.38 0.83 5.96
CA ILE A 29 17.15 1.63 5.96
C ILE A 29 16.60 1.77 4.55
N ASN A 30 17.43 2.15 3.57
CA ASN A 30 16.99 2.26 2.17
C ASN A 30 16.49 0.91 1.63
N GLY A 31 17.17 -0.18 1.98
CA GLY A 31 16.74 -1.55 1.67
C GLY A 31 15.40 -1.90 2.31
N GLY A 32 15.19 -1.58 3.58
CA GLY A 32 13.95 -1.83 4.32
C GLY A 32 12.77 -1.02 3.81
N VAL A 33 12.99 0.26 3.53
CA VAL A 33 12.00 1.14 2.89
C VAL A 33 11.65 0.63 1.48
N GLY A 34 12.64 0.19 0.71
CA GLY A 34 12.43 -0.43 -0.59
C GLY A 34 11.68 -1.75 -0.54
N MET A 35 11.96 -2.58 0.47
CA MET A 35 11.23 -3.81 0.76
C MET A 35 9.75 -3.54 1.04
N ILE A 36 9.43 -2.57 1.91
CA ILE A 36 8.03 -2.20 2.18
C ILE A 36 7.36 -1.70 0.89
N SER A 37 8.07 -0.88 0.11
CA SER A 37 7.54 -0.35 -1.15
C SER A 37 7.22 -1.45 -2.16
N ILE A 38 8.17 -2.36 -2.41
CA ILE A 38 8.01 -3.43 -3.40
C ILE A 38 6.93 -4.43 -2.98
N THR A 39 6.92 -4.85 -1.71
CA THR A 39 5.91 -5.79 -1.18
C THR A 39 4.49 -5.22 -1.25
N THR A 40 4.33 -3.93 -0.94
CA THR A 40 3.04 -3.21 -1.05
C THR A 40 2.54 -3.21 -2.49
N VAL A 41 3.42 -2.95 -3.45
CA VAL A 41 3.08 -2.89 -4.87
C VAL A 41 2.72 -4.25 -5.42
N PHE A 42 3.53 -5.28 -5.14
CA PHE A 42 3.26 -6.63 -5.62
C PHE A 42 1.94 -7.19 -5.06
N ASN A 43 1.67 -7.02 -3.76
CA ASN A 43 0.40 -7.46 -3.16
C ASN A 43 -0.81 -6.78 -3.81
N GLY A 44 -0.70 -5.47 -4.07
CA GLY A 44 -1.73 -4.70 -4.77
C GLY A 44 -1.94 -5.17 -6.21
N LEU A 45 -0.86 -5.30 -6.99
CA LEU A 45 -0.92 -5.67 -8.41
C LEU A 45 -1.42 -7.10 -8.64
N VAL A 46 -1.03 -8.06 -7.79
CA VAL A 46 -1.55 -9.44 -7.85
C VAL A 46 -3.07 -9.43 -7.66
N SER A 47 -3.56 -8.63 -6.73
CA SER A 47 -4.98 -8.56 -6.41
C SER A 47 -5.78 -7.80 -7.47
N PHE A 48 -5.20 -6.75 -8.07
CA PHE A 48 -5.76 -6.08 -9.24
C PHE A 48 -5.88 -7.03 -10.43
N ASN A 49 -4.80 -7.68 -10.85
CA ASN A 49 -4.84 -8.59 -12.00
C ASN A 49 -5.74 -9.81 -11.74
N GLY A 50 -5.75 -10.32 -10.51
CA GLY A 50 -6.55 -11.46 -10.12
C GLY A 50 -8.06 -11.19 -10.06
N VAL A 51 -8.54 -9.94 -10.07
CA VAL A 51 -9.98 -9.62 -10.05
C VAL A 51 -10.56 -9.38 -11.44
N LEU A 52 -9.73 -8.95 -12.41
CA LEU A 52 -10.19 -8.66 -13.76
C LEU A 52 -10.98 -9.81 -14.41
N PRO A 53 -10.47 -11.06 -14.48
CA PRO A 53 -11.20 -12.15 -15.13
C PRO A 53 -12.43 -12.60 -14.34
N ILE A 54 -12.39 -12.51 -13.01
CA ILE A 54 -13.50 -12.91 -12.14
C ILE A 54 -14.68 -11.95 -12.32
N ALA A 55 -14.43 -10.65 -12.16
CA ALA A 55 -15.46 -9.63 -12.33
C ALA A 55 -16.01 -9.59 -13.76
N PHE A 56 -15.18 -9.90 -14.77
CA PHE A 56 -15.64 -9.98 -16.16
C PHE A 56 -16.57 -11.16 -16.39
N GLY A 57 -16.25 -12.34 -15.84
CA GLY A 57 -17.08 -13.54 -15.95
C GLY A 57 -18.47 -13.36 -15.33
N GLU A 58 -18.58 -12.62 -14.23
CA GLU A 58 -19.86 -12.33 -13.56
C GLU A 58 -20.76 -11.36 -14.34
N ARG A 59 -20.17 -10.54 -15.23
CA ARG A 59 -20.87 -9.47 -15.94
C ARG A 59 -22.08 -9.97 -16.75
N ALA A 60 -21.97 -11.12 -17.41
CA ALA A 60 -23.04 -11.68 -18.22
C ALA A 60 -24.24 -12.12 -17.36
N ALA A 61 -23.97 -12.75 -16.21
CA ALA A 61 -25.01 -13.14 -15.26
C ALA A 61 -25.70 -11.90 -14.68
N TYR A 62 -24.92 -10.89 -14.28
CA TYR A 62 -25.42 -9.60 -13.80
C TYR A 62 -26.39 -8.94 -14.79
N TYR A 63 -26.01 -8.85 -16.07
CA TYR A 63 -26.89 -8.22 -17.07
C TYR A 63 -28.19 -8.99 -17.28
N ARG A 64 -28.14 -10.32 -17.30
CA ARG A 64 -29.33 -11.18 -17.42
C ARG A 64 -30.27 -10.99 -16.23
N GLU A 65 -29.74 -11.03 -15.01
CA GLU A 65 -30.52 -10.91 -13.77
C GLU A 65 -31.10 -9.50 -13.57
N ARG A 66 -30.38 -8.47 -14.03
CA ARG A 66 -30.90 -7.10 -14.08
C ARG A 66 -32.00 -6.96 -15.12
N ALA A 67 -31.89 -7.61 -16.29
CA ALA A 67 -32.92 -7.59 -17.31
C ALA A 67 -34.23 -8.25 -16.83
N SER A 68 -34.13 -9.32 -16.03
CA SER A 68 -35.28 -9.97 -15.38
C SER A 68 -35.80 -9.24 -14.13
N GLN A 69 -35.25 -8.07 -13.78
CA GLN A 69 -35.61 -7.29 -12.59
C GLN A 69 -35.45 -8.05 -11.26
N THR A 70 -34.54 -9.03 -11.20
CA THR A 70 -34.31 -9.83 -9.99
C THR A 70 -33.72 -8.99 -8.86
N TYR A 71 -32.82 -8.06 -9.19
CA TYR A 71 -32.25 -7.08 -8.26
C TYR A 71 -31.77 -5.82 -8.99
N SER A 72 -31.56 -4.74 -8.24
CA SER A 72 -31.00 -3.49 -8.74
C SER A 72 -29.46 -3.52 -8.75
N ALA A 73 -28.84 -2.64 -9.56
CA ALA A 73 -27.39 -2.50 -9.61
C ALA A 73 -26.74 -2.26 -8.23
N LEU A 74 -27.47 -1.63 -7.31
CA LEU A 74 -27.01 -1.34 -5.96
C LEU A 74 -26.81 -2.63 -5.15
N TRP A 75 -27.73 -3.59 -5.23
CA TRP A 75 -27.62 -4.84 -4.46
C TRP A 75 -26.49 -5.73 -4.95
N TYR A 76 -26.27 -5.79 -6.27
CA TYR A 76 -25.10 -6.44 -6.84
C TYR A 76 -23.80 -5.79 -6.33
N PHE A 77 -23.72 -4.46 -6.39
CA PHE A 77 -22.58 -3.70 -5.91
C PHE A 77 -22.29 -3.92 -4.42
N VAL A 78 -23.32 -3.93 -3.56
CA VAL A 78 -23.16 -4.18 -2.13
C VAL A 78 -22.65 -5.59 -1.89
N GLY A 79 -23.22 -6.60 -2.57
CA GLY A 79 -22.80 -7.99 -2.47
C GLY A 79 -21.35 -8.19 -2.90
N SER A 80 -20.97 -7.68 -4.07
CA SER A 80 -19.59 -7.76 -4.58
C SER A 80 -18.59 -6.98 -3.72
N THR A 81 -19.06 -5.94 -3.03
CA THR A 81 -18.22 -5.16 -2.09
C THR A 81 -17.94 -5.93 -0.82
N ILE A 82 -18.98 -6.43 -0.16
CA ILE A 82 -18.86 -7.13 1.13
C ILE A 82 -18.13 -8.46 0.97
N ALA A 83 -18.35 -9.18 -0.14
CA ALA A 83 -17.73 -10.48 -0.37
C ALA A 83 -16.19 -10.44 -0.45
N GLU A 84 -15.61 -9.35 -0.97
CA GLU A 84 -14.15 -9.22 -1.11
C GLU A 84 -13.45 -8.91 0.23
N ILE A 85 -14.11 -8.22 1.17
CA ILE A 85 -13.51 -7.80 2.44
C ILE A 85 -12.91 -8.98 3.23
N PRO A 86 -13.68 -10.03 3.60
CA PRO A 86 -13.14 -11.13 4.40
C PRO A 86 -12.05 -11.89 3.66
N TYR A 87 -12.17 -12.05 2.34
CA TYR A 87 -11.18 -12.76 1.53
C TYR A 87 -9.84 -12.01 1.47
N VAL A 88 -9.89 -10.69 1.27
CA VAL A 88 -8.69 -9.83 1.24
C VAL A 88 -8.04 -9.76 2.61
N PHE A 89 -8.80 -9.49 3.66
CA PHE A 89 -8.27 -9.39 5.03
C PHE A 89 -7.64 -10.71 5.48
N PHE A 90 -8.27 -11.84 5.19
CA PHE A 90 -7.71 -13.15 5.50
C PHE A 90 -6.42 -13.45 4.71
N GLY A 91 -6.41 -13.17 3.40
CA GLY A 91 -5.21 -13.35 2.58
C GLY A 91 -4.04 -12.48 3.04
N CYS A 92 -4.31 -11.22 3.38
CA CYS A 92 -3.30 -10.31 3.90
C CYS A 92 -2.85 -10.69 5.31
N LEU A 93 -3.71 -11.29 6.13
CA LEU A 93 -3.33 -11.79 7.46
C LEU A 93 -2.26 -12.88 7.32
N LEU A 94 -2.49 -13.84 6.42
CA LEU A 94 -1.51 -14.90 6.14
C LEU A 94 -0.19 -14.33 5.62
N PHE A 95 -0.25 -13.32 4.74
CA PHE A 95 0.96 -12.61 4.30
C PHE A 95 1.68 -11.95 5.48
N THR A 96 1.00 -11.14 6.29
CA THR A 96 1.63 -10.37 7.39
C THR A 96 2.19 -11.29 8.46
N VAL A 97 1.47 -12.32 8.90
CA VAL A 97 1.93 -13.24 9.97
C VAL A 97 3.24 -13.95 9.59
N ILE A 98 3.46 -14.20 8.30
CA ILE A 98 4.70 -14.79 7.79
C ILE A 98 5.75 -13.69 7.60
N PHE A 99 5.44 -12.68 6.78
CA PHE A 99 6.38 -11.66 6.35
C PHE A 99 6.92 -10.80 7.50
N TYR A 100 6.03 -10.28 8.35
CA TYR A 100 6.36 -9.29 9.38
C TYR A 100 7.44 -9.78 10.37
N PRO A 101 7.31 -10.96 11.01
CA PRO A 101 8.38 -11.46 11.87
C PRO A 101 9.62 -11.94 11.10
N MET A 102 9.47 -12.46 9.87
CA MET A 102 10.61 -12.95 9.07
C MET A 102 11.61 -11.83 8.74
N VAL A 103 11.12 -10.62 8.50
CA VAL A 103 11.96 -9.45 8.22
C VAL A 103 12.43 -8.76 9.51
N GLY A 104 12.13 -9.32 10.69
CA GLY A 104 12.59 -8.78 11.97
C GLY A 104 11.77 -7.60 12.50
N PHE A 105 10.58 -7.32 11.95
CA PHE A 105 9.68 -6.33 12.53
C PHE A 105 9.05 -6.86 13.83
N THR A 106 8.90 -5.99 14.81
CA THR A 106 8.43 -6.34 16.16
C THR A 106 7.27 -5.46 16.60
N GLY A 107 6.51 -5.92 17.60
CA GLY A 107 5.36 -5.20 18.16
C GLY A 107 4.02 -5.74 17.64
N PHE A 108 3.17 -6.20 18.56
CA PHE A 108 1.86 -6.77 18.21
C PHE A 108 0.90 -5.70 17.65
N ALA A 109 0.77 -4.56 18.32
CA ALA A 109 -0.10 -3.47 17.87
C ALA A 109 0.32 -2.93 16.50
N THR A 110 1.62 -2.72 16.30
CA THR A 110 2.21 -2.31 15.02
C THR A 110 1.97 -3.34 13.94
N GLY A 111 2.13 -4.64 14.22
CA GLY A 111 1.82 -5.73 13.30
C GLY A 111 0.35 -5.80 12.90
N VAL A 112 -0.58 -5.55 13.84
CA VAL A 112 -2.03 -5.48 13.55
C VAL A 112 -2.35 -4.28 12.66
N LEU A 113 -1.80 -3.10 12.95
CA LEU A 113 -1.99 -1.91 12.11
C LEU A 113 -1.37 -2.08 10.71
N TYR A 114 -0.20 -2.74 10.63
CA TYR A 114 0.44 -3.09 9.38
C TYR A 114 -0.47 -4.01 8.55
N TRP A 115 -1.02 -5.06 9.17
CA TRP A 115 -1.98 -5.96 8.52
C TRP A 115 -3.23 -5.22 8.02
N ILE A 116 -3.83 -4.37 8.85
CA ILE A 116 -5.02 -3.59 8.47
C ILE A 116 -4.70 -2.71 7.27
N ASN A 117 -3.58 -1.99 7.29
CA ASN A 117 -3.22 -1.09 6.21
C ASN A 117 -2.90 -1.85 4.90
N VAL A 118 -2.14 -2.95 4.95
CA VAL A 118 -1.92 -3.81 3.78
C VAL A 118 -3.24 -4.34 3.23
N SER A 119 -4.17 -4.74 4.11
CA SER A 119 -5.49 -5.23 3.70
C SER A 119 -6.30 -4.14 2.99
N LEU A 120 -6.35 -2.92 3.54
CA LEU A 120 -7.04 -1.78 2.93
C LEU A 120 -6.42 -1.38 1.58
N TRP A 121 -5.09 -1.44 1.48
CA TRP A 121 -4.37 -1.19 0.24
C TRP A 121 -4.71 -2.20 -0.85
N VAL A 122 -4.62 -3.49 -0.51
CA VAL A 122 -4.99 -4.58 -1.43
C VAL A 122 -6.45 -4.45 -1.86
N LEU A 123 -7.34 -4.10 -0.92
CA LEU A 123 -8.76 -3.89 -1.19
C LEU A 123 -8.99 -2.73 -2.16
N THR A 124 -8.25 -1.62 -2.00
CA THR A 124 -8.27 -0.47 -2.92
C THR A 124 -7.95 -0.91 -4.36
N LEU A 125 -6.93 -1.75 -4.53
CA LEU A 125 -6.51 -2.27 -5.84
C LEU A 125 -7.50 -3.28 -6.42
N THR A 126 -8.07 -4.15 -5.60
CA THR A 126 -9.17 -5.04 -6.01
C THR A 126 -10.38 -4.23 -6.49
N TYR A 127 -10.74 -3.17 -5.78
CA TYR A 127 -11.90 -2.34 -6.12
C TYR A 127 -11.64 -1.50 -7.37
N MET A 128 -10.40 -1.06 -7.59
CA MET A 128 -10.00 -0.43 -8.85
C MET A 128 -10.09 -1.40 -10.03
N GLY A 129 -9.68 -2.65 -9.86
CA GLY A 129 -9.85 -3.68 -10.89
C GLY A 129 -11.33 -3.94 -11.24
N GLN A 130 -12.19 -4.02 -10.22
CA GLN A 130 -13.64 -4.12 -10.42
C GLN A 130 -14.21 -2.90 -11.16
N LEU A 131 -13.83 -1.69 -10.77
CA LEU A 131 -14.20 -0.45 -11.47
C LEU A 131 -13.83 -0.51 -12.96
N PHE A 132 -12.60 -0.95 -13.26
CA PHE A 132 -12.10 -0.98 -14.64
C PHE A 132 -12.89 -1.98 -15.48
N ILE A 133 -13.22 -3.14 -14.92
CA ILE A 133 -14.14 -4.07 -15.57
C ILE A 133 -15.53 -3.49 -15.71
N TYR A 134 -16.07 -2.73 -14.77
CA TYR A 134 -17.40 -2.16 -14.95
C TYR A 134 -17.41 -1.06 -16.01
N ALA A 135 -16.32 -0.30 -16.14
CA ALA A 135 -16.19 0.80 -17.08
C ALA A 135 -15.81 0.37 -18.51
N LEU A 136 -14.96 -0.66 -18.66
CA LEU A 136 -14.32 -1.02 -19.93
C LEU A 136 -14.90 -2.30 -20.54
N PRO A 137 -14.92 -2.41 -21.89
CA PRO A 137 -15.65 -3.49 -22.55
C PRO A 137 -14.95 -4.85 -22.45
N SER A 138 -13.63 -4.92 -22.29
CA SER A 138 -12.86 -6.18 -22.24
C SER A 138 -11.84 -6.23 -21.10
N VAL A 139 -11.38 -7.44 -20.77
CA VAL A 139 -10.34 -7.68 -19.76
C VAL A 139 -9.00 -7.09 -20.21
N GLU A 140 -8.67 -7.20 -21.50
CA GLU A 140 -7.40 -6.73 -22.07
C GLU A 140 -7.31 -5.20 -21.96
N LEU A 141 -8.38 -4.48 -22.31
CA LEU A 141 -8.42 -3.02 -22.17
C LEU A 141 -8.33 -2.59 -20.72
N ALA A 142 -9.03 -3.28 -19.80
CA ALA A 142 -8.93 -3.02 -18.38
C ALA A 142 -7.53 -3.27 -17.82
N ALA A 143 -6.85 -4.32 -18.28
CA ALA A 143 -5.48 -4.62 -17.89
C ALA A 143 -4.49 -3.55 -18.39
N ILE A 144 -4.57 -3.16 -19.67
CA ILE A 144 -3.69 -2.12 -20.25
C ILE A 144 -3.88 -0.78 -19.53
N PHE A 145 -5.14 -0.37 -19.32
CA PHE A 145 -5.42 0.86 -18.58
C PHE A 145 -4.98 0.76 -17.12
N GLY A 146 -5.14 -0.43 -16.53
CA GLY A 146 -4.57 -0.85 -15.25
C GLY A 146 -3.08 -0.57 -15.12
N VAL A 147 -2.30 -1.06 -16.07
CA VAL A 147 -0.85 -0.88 -16.10
C VAL A 147 -0.50 0.60 -16.20
N LEU A 148 -1.15 1.36 -17.07
CA LEU A 148 -0.88 2.80 -17.24
C LEU A 148 -1.09 3.57 -15.94
N VAL A 149 -2.26 3.40 -15.29
CA VAL A 149 -2.61 4.09 -14.05
C VAL A 149 -1.69 3.67 -12.91
N ASN A 150 -1.49 2.36 -12.72
CA ASN A 150 -0.63 1.86 -11.64
C ASN A 150 0.83 2.24 -11.81
N SER A 151 1.36 2.24 -13.04
CA SER A 151 2.76 2.64 -13.29
C SER A 151 2.96 4.13 -13.02
N THR A 152 1.98 4.95 -13.39
CA THR A 152 2.01 6.39 -13.08
C THR A 152 2.02 6.62 -11.58
N PHE A 153 1.08 6.01 -10.85
CA PHE A 153 1.02 6.13 -9.40
C PHE A 153 2.21 5.49 -8.69
N PHE A 154 2.80 4.44 -9.25
CA PHE A 154 4.01 3.84 -8.70
C PHE A 154 5.15 4.84 -8.66
N GLN A 155 5.35 5.60 -9.74
CA GLN A 155 6.41 6.61 -9.82
C GLN A 155 6.24 7.75 -8.81
N PHE A 156 5.00 8.08 -8.47
CA PHE A 156 4.66 9.19 -7.58
C PHE A 156 4.25 8.74 -6.17
N MET A 157 4.60 7.53 -5.73
CA MET A 157 4.32 7.10 -4.35
C MET A 157 5.31 7.65 -3.32
N GLY A 158 6.43 8.24 -3.76
CA GLY A 158 7.43 8.88 -2.89
C GLY A 158 8.57 7.98 -2.42
N PHE A 159 8.76 6.79 -3.01
CA PHE A 159 9.91 5.93 -2.76
C PHE A 159 11.05 6.17 -3.77
N ASN A 160 10.78 6.02 -5.06
CA ASN A 160 11.76 6.25 -6.13
C ASN A 160 11.10 7.01 -7.30
N PRO A 161 11.35 8.34 -7.44
CA PRO A 161 12.20 9.16 -6.58
C PRO A 161 11.64 9.31 -5.15
N PRO A 162 12.50 9.59 -4.15
CA PRO A 162 12.07 9.87 -2.79
C PRO A 162 11.20 11.14 -2.76
N ALA A 163 10.28 11.21 -1.81
CA ALA A 163 9.27 12.27 -1.74
C ALA A 163 9.83 13.70 -1.62
N ASN A 164 11.04 13.86 -1.09
CA ASN A 164 11.74 15.15 -1.05
C ASN A 164 12.29 15.61 -2.42
N ALA A 165 12.60 14.67 -3.30
CA ALA A 165 13.19 14.92 -4.62
C ALA A 165 12.14 15.11 -5.72
N ILE A 166 10.84 14.93 -5.41
CA ILE A 166 9.76 15.17 -6.38
C ILE A 166 9.70 16.68 -6.69
N PRO A 167 9.88 17.10 -7.96
CA PRO A 167 9.85 18.51 -8.34
C PRO A 167 8.51 19.17 -8.01
N ALA A 168 8.53 20.46 -7.66
CA ALA A 168 7.35 21.22 -7.22
C ALA A 168 6.17 21.11 -8.21
N GLY A 169 6.44 21.16 -9.53
CA GLY A 169 5.41 21.05 -10.57
C GLY A 169 4.66 19.71 -10.60
N TYR A 170 5.23 18.64 -10.06
CA TYR A 170 4.63 17.31 -10.02
C TYR A 170 4.12 16.91 -8.62
N GLN A 171 4.20 17.80 -7.63
CA GLN A 171 3.75 17.48 -6.27
C GLN A 171 2.25 17.15 -6.20
N TRP A 172 1.43 17.67 -7.10
CA TRP A 172 0.01 17.32 -7.15
C TRP A 172 -0.21 15.83 -7.49
N LEU A 173 0.65 15.23 -8.35
CA LEU A 173 0.60 13.80 -8.66
C LEU A 173 0.94 12.95 -7.42
N TYR A 174 1.93 13.38 -6.65
CA TYR A 174 2.26 12.77 -5.36
C TYR A 174 1.06 12.81 -4.40
N THR A 175 0.33 13.92 -4.35
CA THR A 175 -0.86 14.06 -3.47
C THR A 175 -2.04 13.21 -3.91
N ILE A 176 -2.33 13.06 -5.21
CA ILE A 176 -3.48 12.27 -5.66
C ILE A 176 -3.20 10.76 -5.73
N THR A 177 -1.95 10.35 -5.52
CA THR A 177 -1.53 8.96 -5.61
C THR A 177 -1.95 8.19 -4.35
N PRO A 178 -2.87 7.21 -4.43
CA PRO A 178 -3.35 6.49 -3.25
C PRO A 178 -2.25 5.63 -2.59
N GLN A 179 -1.32 5.10 -3.40
CA GLN A 179 -0.16 4.30 -2.99
C GLN A 179 0.65 5.01 -1.89
N LYS A 180 0.83 6.33 -2.02
CA LYS A 180 1.62 7.16 -1.10
C LYS A 180 1.12 7.00 0.33
N TYR A 181 -0.19 7.07 0.55
CA TYR A 181 -0.76 7.09 1.89
C TYR A 181 -0.59 5.76 2.59
N SER A 182 -0.88 4.67 1.89
CA SER A 182 -0.62 3.32 2.41
C SER A 182 0.86 3.13 2.71
N LEU A 183 1.75 3.54 1.79
CA LEU A 183 3.18 3.38 1.97
C LEU A 183 3.71 4.20 3.16
N SER A 184 3.26 5.44 3.29
CA SER A 184 3.59 6.32 4.41
C SER A 184 3.21 5.70 5.76
N ILE A 185 2.02 5.08 5.86
CA ILE A 185 1.59 4.36 7.07
C ILE A 185 2.54 3.21 7.38
N LEU A 186 2.86 2.36 6.40
CA LEU A 186 3.73 1.20 6.64
C LEU A 186 5.15 1.62 7.05
N MET A 187 5.71 2.64 6.39
CA MET A 187 7.02 3.18 6.74
C MET A 187 7.00 3.81 8.14
N ALA A 188 5.99 4.63 8.45
CA ALA A 188 5.89 5.32 9.73
C ALA A 188 5.66 4.37 10.92
N LEU A 189 4.90 3.28 10.71
CA LEU A 189 4.70 2.23 11.71
C LEU A 189 5.99 1.51 12.08
N VAL A 190 6.90 1.31 11.13
CA VAL A 190 8.12 0.51 11.32
C VAL A 190 9.32 1.37 11.72
N PHE A 191 9.48 2.53 11.08
CA PHE A 191 10.73 3.31 11.15
C PHE A 191 10.60 4.64 11.88
N SER A 192 9.37 5.13 12.14
CA SER A 192 9.18 6.48 12.69
C SER A 192 8.68 6.48 14.14
N ASP A 193 8.55 5.32 14.78
CA ASP A 193 8.21 5.26 16.20
C ASP A 193 9.43 5.64 17.05
N CYS A 194 9.32 6.75 17.76
CA CYS A 194 10.31 7.24 18.71
C CYS A 194 9.64 8.21 19.70
N PRO A 195 9.22 7.73 20.88
CA PRO A 195 8.53 8.56 21.88
C PRO A 195 9.40 9.67 22.46
N ASN A 196 10.69 9.40 22.68
CA ASN A 196 11.67 10.35 23.19
C ASN A 196 12.79 10.51 22.17
N GLU A 197 12.81 11.63 21.44
CA GLU A 197 13.84 11.87 20.44
C GLU A 197 15.21 12.09 21.10
N PRO A 198 16.25 11.38 20.66
CA PRO A 198 17.58 11.57 21.19
C PRO A 198 18.16 12.90 20.72
N THR A 199 18.97 13.51 21.57
CA THR A 199 19.60 14.80 21.28
C THR A 199 21.04 14.60 20.86
N TRP A 200 21.45 15.27 19.79
CA TRP A 200 22.84 15.30 19.38
C TRP A 200 23.67 16.16 20.33
N ASP A 201 24.68 15.58 20.96
CA ASP A 201 25.66 16.29 21.77
C ASP A 201 26.87 16.65 20.89
N SER A 202 27.07 17.95 20.65
CA SER A 202 28.16 18.45 19.83
C SER A 202 29.54 18.26 20.45
N ASP A 203 29.63 18.17 21.77
CA ASP A 203 30.89 18.05 22.50
C ASP A 203 31.36 16.60 22.52
N LEU A 204 30.42 15.66 22.64
CA LEU A 204 30.69 14.22 22.64
C LEU A 204 30.61 13.57 21.25
N GLN A 205 30.15 14.30 20.23
CA GLN A 205 29.94 13.80 18.85
C GLN A 205 29.10 12.52 18.82
N GLN A 206 28.09 12.43 19.68
CA GLN A 206 27.20 11.27 19.80
C GLN A 206 25.78 11.68 20.21
N TYR A 207 24.82 10.82 19.89
CA TYR A 207 23.45 10.96 20.39
C TYR A 207 23.37 10.52 21.86
N VAL A 208 22.74 11.36 22.68
CA VAL A 208 22.46 11.09 24.09
C VAL A 208 20.97 10.80 24.27
N ASN A 209 20.62 9.97 25.25
CA ASN A 209 19.24 9.53 25.55
C ASN A 209 18.58 8.71 24.42
N VAL A 210 19.36 7.84 23.76
CA VAL A 210 18.86 6.95 22.70
C VAL A 210 17.92 5.89 23.29
N GLY A 211 16.65 5.92 22.86
CA GLY A 211 15.65 4.90 23.20
C GLY A 211 15.88 3.56 22.47
N PRO A 212 15.31 2.45 22.97
CA PRO A 212 15.46 1.13 22.35
C PRO A 212 14.73 0.98 21.01
N GLU A 213 13.79 1.88 20.68
CA GLU A 213 12.99 1.83 19.46
C GLU A 213 13.85 2.08 18.22
N LEU A 214 13.54 1.39 17.12
CA LEU A 214 14.32 1.50 15.88
C LEU A 214 14.36 2.94 15.35
N GLY A 215 13.24 3.68 15.45
CA GLY A 215 13.16 5.07 14.99
C GLY A 215 14.08 6.02 15.77
N CYS A 216 14.40 5.71 17.04
CA CYS A 216 15.30 6.49 17.88
C CYS A 216 16.78 6.20 17.62
N GLN A 217 17.13 5.11 16.94
CA GLN A 217 18.53 4.76 16.72
C GLN A 217 19.21 5.73 15.75
N PRO A 218 20.49 6.10 15.97
CA PRO A 218 21.26 6.90 15.02
C PRO A 218 21.59 6.08 13.77
N VAL A 219 21.57 6.72 12.61
CA VAL A 219 21.90 6.05 11.34
C VAL A 219 23.41 5.90 11.20
N THR A 220 23.87 4.69 10.89
CA THR A 220 25.30 4.41 10.62
C THR A 220 25.60 4.46 9.12
N ASP A 221 26.88 4.66 8.77
CA ASP A 221 27.37 4.64 7.39
C ASP A 221 26.70 5.66 6.44
N LEU A 222 26.35 6.83 6.99
CA LEU A 222 25.82 7.94 6.20
C LEU A 222 26.86 8.44 5.16
N PRO A 223 26.42 8.83 3.96
CA PRO A 223 27.29 9.54 3.02
C PRO A 223 27.78 10.87 3.62
N VAL A 224 29.00 11.29 3.27
CA VAL A 224 29.62 12.55 3.74
C VAL A 224 28.83 13.83 3.43
N THR A 225 27.80 13.75 2.59
CA THR A 225 26.91 14.85 2.22
C THR A 225 25.71 15.03 3.16
N MET A 226 25.49 14.09 4.08
CA MET A 226 24.37 14.11 5.03
C MET A 226 24.88 14.32 6.45
N ASP A 227 24.24 15.22 7.19
CA ASP A 227 24.48 15.39 8.62
C ASP A 227 23.96 14.19 9.43
N HIS A 228 24.48 14.05 10.66
CA HIS A 228 24.05 13.02 11.61
C HIS A 228 22.54 13.07 11.82
N THR A 229 21.86 11.93 11.66
CA THR A 229 20.40 11.84 11.80
C THR A 229 20.00 10.51 12.43
N THR A 230 18.79 10.45 12.99
CA THR A 230 18.17 9.21 13.48
C THR A 230 17.41 8.52 12.35
N VAL A 231 17.03 7.26 12.55
CA VAL A 231 16.21 6.51 11.58
C VAL A 231 14.90 7.27 11.29
N LYS A 232 14.21 7.76 12.33
CA LYS A 232 13.02 8.60 12.18
C LYS A 232 13.32 9.86 11.39
N GLY A 233 14.37 10.60 11.75
CA GLY A 233 14.75 11.85 11.09
C GLY A 233 15.11 11.65 9.61
N TYR A 234 15.79 10.56 9.27
CA TYR A 234 16.08 10.18 7.90
C TYR A 234 14.80 9.90 7.10
N VAL A 235 13.91 9.07 7.65
CA VAL A 235 12.68 8.65 6.98
C VAL A 235 11.71 9.82 6.79
N GLU A 236 11.59 10.70 7.78
CA GLU A 236 10.77 11.92 7.69
C GLU A 236 11.32 12.95 6.71
N SER A 237 12.64 13.14 6.65
CA SER A 237 13.26 14.12 5.74
C SER A 237 13.32 13.65 4.29
N VAL A 238 13.61 12.37 4.05
CA VAL A 238 13.79 11.81 2.71
C VAL A 238 12.46 11.37 2.10
N PHE A 239 11.67 10.58 2.83
CA PHE A 239 10.43 9.98 2.34
C PHE A 239 9.17 10.77 2.73
N LYS A 240 9.29 11.82 3.56
CA LYS A 240 8.17 12.65 4.04
C LYS A 240 7.10 11.83 4.76
N THR A 241 7.50 10.80 5.50
CA THR A 241 6.60 9.90 6.23
C THR A 241 6.71 10.14 7.72
N LYS A 242 5.78 10.93 8.27
CA LYS A 242 5.74 11.28 9.69
C LYS A 242 4.88 10.31 10.49
N HIS A 243 5.30 10.03 11.72
CA HIS A 243 4.53 9.17 12.62
C HIS A 243 3.18 9.79 13.02
N ASP A 244 3.14 11.09 13.29
CA ASP A 244 1.92 11.80 13.71
C ASP A 244 0.81 11.80 12.63
N GLU A 245 1.19 11.61 11.37
CA GLU A 245 0.26 11.64 10.23
C GLU A 245 -0.38 10.28 9.94
N ILE A 246 -0.06 9.20 10.68
CA ILE A 246 -0.59 7.84 10.44
C ILE A 246 -2.13 7.84 10.35
N TRP A 247 -2.82 8.46 11.30
CA TRP A 247 -4.29 8.48 11.34
C TRP A 247 -4.90 9.33 10.22
N SER A 248 -4.25 10.43 9.85
CA SER A 248 -4.64 11.25 8.70
C SER A 248 -4.51 10.46 7.40
N ASN A 249 -3.40 9.72 7.25
CA ASN A 249 -3.15 8.85 6.11
C ASN A 249 -4.19 7.72 6.01
N PHE A 250 -4.60 7.11 7.13
CA PHE A 250 -5.71 6.15 7.13
C PHE A 250 -7.00 6.79 6.61
N GLY A 251 -7.30 8.02 7.03
CA GLY A 251 -8.44 8.79 6.53
C GLY A 251 -8.41 8.97 5.01
N TYR A 252 -7.25 9.30 4.44
CA TYR A 252 -7.09 9.38 2.98
C TYR A 252 -7.28 8.03 2.28
N VAL A 253 -6.77 6.92 2.85
CA VAL A 253 -7.01 5.58 2.28
C VAL A 253 -8.51 5.26 2.21
N PHE A 254 -9.27 5.54 3.28
CA PHE A 254 -10.72 5.36 3.27
C PHE A 254 -11.42 6.28 2.27
N LEU A 255 -10.95 7.52 2.11
CA LEU A 255 -11.48 8.46 1.13
C LEU A 255 -11.32 7.92 -0.30
N PHE A 256 -10.12 7.48 -0.67
CA PHE A 256 -9.87 6.88 -2.00
C PHE A 256 -10.69 5.62 -2.24
N LEU A 257 -10.81 4.76 -1.23
CA LEU A 257 -11.65 3.57 -1.30
C LEU A 257 -13.11 3.95 -1.56
N GLY A 258 -13.64 4.95 -0.85
CA GLY A 258 -14.98 5.48 -1.06
C GLY A 258 -15.19 6.05 -2.48
N ILE A 259 -14.24 6.82 -2.98
CA ILE A 259 -14.28 7.40 -4.34
C ILE A 259 -14.30 6.28 -5.39
N LEU A 260 -13.40 5.30 -5.31
CA LEU A 260 -13.36 4.17 -6.24
C LEU A 260 -14.67 3.38 -6.22
N ARG A 261 -15.25 3.19 -5.04
CA ARG A 261 -16.51 2.48 -4.87
C ARG A 261 -17.70 3.26 -5.43
N LEU A 262 -17.76 4.57 -5.22
CA LEU A 262 -18.77 5.42 -5.83
C LEU A 262 -18.68 5.38 -7.35
N MET A 263 -17.47 5.51 -7.91
CA MET A 263 -17.25 5.40 -9.36
C MET A 263 -17.68 4.03 -9.89
N ALA A 264 -17.37 2.94 -9.19
CA ALA A 264 -17.74 1.59 -9.60
C ALA A 264 -19.27 1.40 -9.65
N LEU A 265 -19.99 1.95 -8.66
CA LEU A 265 -21.45 1.93 -8.64
C LEU A 265 -22.04 2.74 -9.80
N LEU A 266 -21.50 3.92 -10.10
CA LEU A 266 -21.92 4.74 -11.24
C LEU A 266 -21.68 4.00 -12.56
N SER A 267 -20.51 3.37 -12.74
CA SER A 267 -20.22 2.54 -13.91
C SER A 267 -21.22 1.39 -14.06
N LEU A 268 -21.51 0.64 -12.99
CA LEU A 268 -22.51 -0.44 -13.04
C LEU A 268 -23.93 0.06 -13.36
N ARG A 269 -24.28 1.27 -12.91
CA ARG A 269 -25.62 1.83 -13.12
C ARG A 269 -25.81 2.31 -14.55
N TYR A 270 -24.84 3.03 -15.10
CA TYR A 270 -24.98 3.79 -16.34
C TYR A 270 -24.30 3.16 -17.56
N ILE A 271 -23.30 2.30 -17.38
CA ILE A 271 -22.58 1.66 -18.49
C ILE A 271 -23.16 0.26 -18.72
N ASN A 272 -23.52 -0.03 -19.97
CA ASN A 272 -23.99 -1.34 -20.38
C ASN A 272 -23.32 -1.74 -21.70
N HIS A 273 -22.45 -2.75 -21.63
CA HIS A 273 -21.67 -3.24 -22.76
C HIS A 273 -22.43 -4.21 -23.68
N GLN A 274 -23.70 -4.53 -23.41
CA GLN A 274 -24.55 -5.33 -24.33
C GLN A 274 -25.26 -4.49 -25.40
N LYS A 275 -25.43 -3.18 -25.16
CA LYS A 275 -26.02 -2.27 -26.15
C LYS A 275 -24.90 -1.81 -27.08
N ARG A 276 -24.74 -2.50 -28.21
CA ARG A 276 -23.88 -2.06 -29.30
C ARG A 276 -24.62 -1.06 -30.18
#